data_AF-A0AAW1PPB9-F1
#
_entry.id   AF-A0AAW1PPB9-F1
#
_cell.length_a   1.000
_cell.length_b   1.000
_cell.length_c   1.000
_cell.angle_alpha   90.00
_cell.angle_beta   90.00
_cell.angle_gamma   90.00
#
_symmetry.space_group_name_H-M   'P 1'
#
loop_
_entity.id
_entity.type
_entity.pdbx_description
1 polymer ?
#
loop_
_entity_poly.entity_id
_entity_poly.type
_entity_poly.pdbx_seq_one_letter_code
_entity_poly.pdbx_strand_id
1 'polypeptide(L)'
;MIKTEGCSLAPAGVTYPGDDSADEEPSELDKARDQLNRLMGTSRLTGSALQQLSLDKWGRSYDMRLCKRGKKVYFQVMWKFLEQQSFPLTEDEYLQQLDAVAEYLTMWGVAGMVQAGISAASSRGPGFTGGGGACAISIPLDVDMTGARSGEWDGCI
;
A
#
# COMPACT_ATOMS: atom_id res chain seq x y z
N MET A 1 44.56 31.97 41.43
CA MET A 1 45.69 31.01 41.42
C MET A 1 45.27 29.78 40.62
N ILE A 2 46.25 28.97 40.17
CA ILE A 2 46.11 27.98 39.08
C ILE A 2 46.51 26.57 39.61
N LYS A 3 46.08 25.51 38.91
CA LYS A 3 46.37 24.05 39.05
C LYS A 3 45.38 23.27 39.95
N THR A 4 44.71 22.16 39.61
CA THR A 4 44.98 20.95 38.76
C THR A 4 45.96 19.96 39.42
N GLU A 5 45.86 18.61 39.33
CA GLU A 5 45.15 17.63 38.45
C GLU A 5 44.51 16.49 39.31
N GLY A 6 43.83 15.41 38.85
CA GLY A 6 43.54 14.85 37.52
C GLY A 6 42.64 13.56 37.55
N CYS A 7 42.62 12.80 36.44
CA CYS A 7 41.94 11.50 36.19
C CYS A 7 42.02 10.47 37.36
N SER A 8 41.18 9.45 37.53
CA SER A 8 40.30 8.66 36.65
C SER A 8 39.24 7.94 37.55
N LEU A 9 38.28 7.11 37.13
CA LEU A 9 37.93 6.45 35.85
C LEU A 9 36.41 6.58 35.57
N ALA A 10 35.96 6.13 34.39
CA ALA A 10 34.59 5.68 34.13
C ALA A 10 34.63 4.26 33.50
N PRO A 11 33.66 3.37 33.78
CA PRO A 11 33.67 2.03 33.21
C PRO A 11 33.29 2.02 31.72
N ALA A 12 34.19 1.43 30.94
CA ALA A 12 34.03 0.74 29.66
C ALA A 12 32.78 1.00 28.79
N GLY A 13 33.05 1.49 27.57
CA GLY A 13 32.70 0.72 26.37
C GLY A 13 31.25 0.78 25.89
N VAL A 14 30.97 1.73 25.00
CA VAL A 14 29.81 1.63 24.10
C VAL A 14 30.05 0.48 23.11
N THR A 15 29.12 -0.47 23.07
CA THR A 15 28.77 -1.20 21.85
C THR A 15 27.25 -1.35 21.81
N TYR A 16 26.58 -0.51 21.04
CA TYR A 16 25.27 -0.88 20.51
C TYR A 16 25.51 -2.00 19.47
N PRO A 17 24.80 -3.13 19.52
CA PRO A 17 24.83 -4.10 18.43
C PRO A 17 24.42 -3.39 17.13
N GLY A 18 25.02 -3.83 16.03
CA GLY A 18 25.10 -3.05 14.81
C GLY A 18 23.75 -2.74 14.15
N ASP A 19 23.85 -1.75 13.26
CA ASP A 19 23.13 -1.75 11.99
C ASP A 19 23.13 -3.17 11.41
N ASP A 20 21.97 -3.82 11.46
CA ASP A 20 21.65 -5.02 10.68
C ASP A 20 20.35 -4.70 9.96
N SER A 21 20.34 -4.92 8.65
CA SER A 21 19.37 -4.29 7.76
C SER A 21 17.96 -4.81 8.01
N ALA A 22 16.95 -4.01 7.66
CA ALA A 22 15.57 -4.46 7.58
C ALA A 22 15.37 -5.37 6.34
N ASP A 23 16.18 -6.42 6.23
CA ASP A 23 15.85 -7.63 5.50
C ASP A 23 14.80 -8.38 6.35
N GLU A 24 13.57 -7.86 6.35
CA GLU A 24 12.40 -8.68 6.67
C GLU A 24 12.30 -9.78 5.63
N GLU A 25 13.05 -10.88 5.87
CA GLU A 25 12.93 -12.15 5.16
C GLU A 25 11.44 -12.46 5.03
N PRO A 26 10.85 -12.38 3.82
CA PRO A 26 9.40 -12.37 3.69
C PRO A 26 8.87 -13.65 4.29
N SER A 27 8.00 -13.52 5.29
CA SER A 27 7.72 -14.64 6.20
C SER A 27 7.39 -15.90 5.41
N GLU A 28 7.82 -17.07 5.89
CA GLU A 28 7.56 -18.35 5.20
C GLU A 28 6.07 -18.56 4.89
N LEU A 29 5.19 -17.90 5.67
CA LEU A 29 3.75 -17.83 5.43
C LEU A 29 3.38 -17.02 4.17
N ASP A 30 4.04 -15.89 3.89
CA ASP A 30 3.82 -15.06 2.69
C ASP A 30 4.42 -15.72 1.44
N LYS A 31 5.64 -16.26 1.54
CA LYS A 31 6.25 -17.12 0.49
C LYS A 31 5.34 -18.31 0.14
N ALA A 32 4.80 -18.99 1.15
CA ALA A 32 3.84 -20.07 0.94
C ALA A 32 2.52 -19.58 0.33
N ARG A 33 2.05 -18.37 0.68
CA ARG A 33 0.83 -17.75 0.14
C ARG A 33 0.99 -17.37 -1.35
N ASP A 34 2.11 -16.80 -1.75
CA ASP A 34 2.45 -16.57 -3.17
C ASP A 34 2.51 -17.89 -3.95
N GLN A 35 3.26 -18.87 -3.42
CA GLN A 35 3.36 -20.19 -4.02
C GLN A 35 1.99 -20.88 -4.16
N LEU A 36 1.10 -20.72 -3.17
CA LEU A 36 -0.27 -21.24 -3.20
C LEU A 36 -1.15 -20.52 -4.22
N ASN A 37 -1.07 -19.18 -4.31
CA ASN A 37 -1.78 -18.37 -5.30
C ASN A 37 -1.36 -18.78 -6.73
N ARG A 38 -0.06 -18.98 -6.94
CA ARG A 38 0.54 -19.45 -8.19
C ARG A 38 0.13 -20.88 -8.57
N LEU A 39 -0.08 -21.76 -7.58
CA LEU A 39 -0.50 -23.15 -7.79
C LEU A 39 -2.00 -23.32 -7.99
N MET A 40 -2.84 -22.55 -7.28
CA MET A 40 -4.29 -22.74 -7.28
C MET A 40 -5.05 -21.78 -8.21
N GLY A 41 -4.46 -20.66 -8.63
CA GLY A 41 -5.14 -19.63 -9.42
C GLY A 41 -6.34 -18.99 -8.71
N THR A 42 -6.51 -19.25 -7.41
CA THR A 42 -7.66 -18.87 -6.60
C THR A 42 -7.50 -17.44 -6.06
N SER A 43 -7.77 -16.46 -6.92
CA SER A 43 -8.82 -15.42 -6.77
C SER A 43 -9.20 -14.81 -5.39
N ARG A 44 -8.43 -15.02 -4.32
CA ARG A 44 -8.48 -14.23 -3.08
C ARG A 44 -7.49 -13.08 -3.24
N LEU A 45 -7.97 -11.91 -3.64
CA LEU A 45 -7.16 -10.70 -3.54
C LEU A 45 -7.05 -10.32 -2.06
N THR A 46 -5.85 -9.98 -1.60
CA THR A 46 -5.56 -9.62 -0.20
C THR A 46 -4.85 -8.27 -0.15
N GLY A 47 -4.85 -7.61 1.00
CA GLY A 47 -4.20 -6.31 1.16
C GLY A 47 -2.71 -6.35 0.83
N SER A 48 -2.00 -7.37 1.33
CA SER A 48 -0.59 -7.62 1.01
C SER A 48 -0.33 -7.86 -0.49
N ALA A 49 -1.22 -8.57 -1.19
CA ALA A 49 -1.08 -8.79 -2.63
C ALA A 49 -1.28 -7.49 -3.43
N LEU A 50 -2.18 -6.61 -3.00
CA LEU A 50 -2.33 -5.27 -3.57
C LEU A 50 -1.09 -4.39 -3.33
N GLN A 51 -0.52 -4.44 -2.13
CA GLN A 51 0.73 -3.75 -1.79
C GLN A 51 1.90 -4.24 -2.68
N GLN A 52 2.08 -5.55 -2.81
CA GLN A 52 3.09 -6.17 -3.67
C GLN A 52 2.92 -5.77 -5.15
N LEU A 53 1.68 -5.72 -5.67
CA LEU A 53 1.40 -5.21 -7.03
C LEU A 53 1.77 -3.74 -7.20
N SER A 54 1.66 -2.91 -6.15
CA SER A 54 2.12 -1.52 -6.15
C SER A 54 3.65 -1.41 -6.20
N LEU A 55 4.31 -2.23 -5.38
CA LEU A 55 5.77 -2.30 -5.25
C LEU A 55 6.43 -2.81 -6.53
N ASP A 56 5.93 -3.90 -7.13
CA ASP A 56 6.44 -4.42 -8.41
C ASP A 56 6.26 -3.40 -9.57
N LYS A 57 5.09 -2.77 -9.65
CA LYS A 57 4.73 -1.89 -10.77
C LYS A 57 5.40 -0.51 -10.72
N TRP A 58 5.59 0.06 -9.52
CA TRP A 58 6.03 1.44 -9.34
C TRP A 58 7.12 1.65 -8.28
N GLY A 59 7.55 0.59 -7.58
CA GLY A 59 8.58 0.66 -6.53
C GLY A 59 8.14 1.31 -5.22
N ARG A 60 6.84 1.54 -4.98
CA ARG A 60 6.31 2.18 -3.77
C ARG A 60 4.93 1.65 -3.37
N SER A 61 4.69 1.60 -2.06
CA SER A 61 3.39 1.25 -1.45
C SER A 61 2.45 2.45 -1.45
N TYR A 62 1.64 2.58 -2.50
CA TYR A 62 0.66 3.68 -2.63
C TYR A 62 -0.67 3.40 -1.89
N ASP A 63 -1.31 4.47 -1.45
CA ASP A 63 -2.69 4.48 -0.94
C ASP A 63 -3.69 4.09 -2.05
N MET A 64 -4.59 3.15 -1.76
CA MET A 64 -5.56 2.61 -2.72
C MET A 64 -6.97 2.72 -2.14
N ARG A 65 -7.91 3.24 -2.94
CA ARG A 65 -9.27 3.58 -2.51
C ARG A 65 -10.32 3.11 -3.50
N LEU A 66 -11.52 2.84 -2.99
CA LEU A 66 -12.70 2.56 -3.79
C LEU A 66 -13.61 3.79 -3.79
N CYS A 67 -13.71 4.42 -4.96
CA CYS A 67 -14.48 5.64 -5.16
C CYS A 67 -15.73 5.37 -6.00
N LYS A 68 -16.91 5.55 -5.43
CA LYS A 68 -18.19 5.50 -6.15
C LYS A 68 -18.53 6.89 -6.68
N ARG A 69 -18.91 6.96 -7.95
CA ARG A 69 -19.49 8.15 -8.59
C ARG A 69 -20.77 7.78 -9.33
N GLY A 70 -21.91 8.12 -8.73
CA GLY A 70 -23.24 7.76 -9.20
C GLY A 70 -23.41 6.23 -9.33
N LYS A 71 -23.46 5.74 -10.57
CA LYS A 71 -23.63 4.31 -10.89
C LYS A 71 -22.34 3.54 -11.17
N LYS A 72 -21.18 4.21 -11.17
CA LYS A 72 -19.88 3.59 -11.48
C LYS A 72 -18.98 3.59 -10.25
N VAL A 73 -18.16 2.55 -10.11
CA VAL A 73 -17.08 2.48 -9.11
C VAL A 73 -15.75 2.57 -9.82
N TYR A 74 -14.79 3.23 -9.17
CA TYR A 74 -13.44 3.42 -9.63
C TYR A 74 -12.50 3.00 -8.51
N PHE A 75 -11.55 2.14 -8.84
CA PHE A 75 -10.39 1.88 -7.99
C PHE A 75 -9.36 2.98 -8.24
N GLN A 76 -9.05 3.79 -7.23
CA GLN A 76 -8.11 4.91 -7.33
C GLN A 76 -6.85 4.61 -6.56
N VAL A 77 -5.71 4.61 -7.26
CA VAL A 77 -4.38 4.59 -6.64
C VAL A 77 -3.94 6.05 -6.46
N MET A 78 -3.88 6.48 -5.21
CA MET A 78 -3.54 7.83 -4.80
C MET A 78 -2.02 8.02 -4.76
N TRP A 79 -1.55 9.25 -4.93
CA TRP A 79 -0.12 9.59 -4.95
C TRP A 79 0.55 9.60 -3.57
N LYS A 80 -0.20 9.41 -2.49
CA LYS A 80 0.35 9.28 -1.13
C LYS A 80 0.89 7.86 -0.97
N PHE A 81 2.05 7.74 -0.35
CA PHE A 81 2.71 6.45 -0.09
C PHE A 81 3.29 6.44 1.33
N LEU A 82 3.43 5.23 1.89
CA LEU A 82 3.71 5.00 3.31
C LEU A 82 5.00 5.66 3.81
N GLU A 83 6.05 5.73 2.97
CA GLU A 83 7.35 6.34 3.33
C GLU A 83 7.31 7.87 3.51
N GLN A 84 6.18 8.55 3.24
CA GLN A 84 6.07 9.98 3.51
C GLN A 84 5.83 10.23 5.00
N GLN A 85 6.69 11.06 5.62
CA GLN A 85 6.62 11.45 7.04
C GLN A 85 5.30 12.16 7.48
N SER A 86 4.37 12.41 6.54
CA SER A 86 3.04 12.97 6.78
C SER A 86 1.91 12.06 6.25
N PHE A 87 2.17 10.75 6.14
CA PHE A 87 1.13 9.76 5.87
C PHE A 87 0.18 9.69 7.08
N PRO A 88 -1.16 9.75 6.88
CA PRO A 88 -2.11 9.90 7.99
C PRO A 88 -2.48 8.60 8.72
N LEU A 89 -1.94 7.46 8.27
CA LEU A 89 -2.23 6.13 8.78
C LEU A 89 -0.91 5.46 9.20
N THR A 90 -0.98 4.56 10.16
CA THR A 90 0.11 3.61 10.44
C THR A 90 0.16 2.50 9.38
N GLU A 91 1.25 1.73 9.37
CA GLU A 91 1.42 0.59 8.43
C GLU A 91 0.35 -0.49 8.60
N ASP A 92 -0.02 -0.81 9.84
CA ASP A 92 -1.07 -1.77 10.18
C ASP A 92 -2.45 -1.28 9.69
N GLU A 93 -2.78 0.00 9.92
CA GLU A 93 -4.01 0.61 9.40
C GLU A 93 -4.05 0.66 7.86
N TYR A 94 -2.92 0.90 7.22
CA TYR A 94 -2.78 0.87 5.75
C TYR A 94 -3.03 -0.53 5.19
N LEU A 95 -2.44 -1.57 5.80
CA LEU A 95 -2.68 -2.96 5.42
C LEU A 95 -4.14 -3.36 5.67
N GLN A 96 -4.74 -2.93 6.78
CA GLN A 96 -6.15 -3.20 7.08
C GLN A 96 -7.10 -2.50 6.11
N GLN A 97 -6.80 -1.26 5.67
CA GLN A 97 -7.58 -0.57 4.62
C GLN A 97 -7.43 -1.29 3.27
N LEU A 98 -6.21 -1.70 2.90
CA LEU A 98 -5.95 -2.47 1.69
C LEU A 98 -6.68 -3.82 1.70
N ASP A 99 -6.72 -4.53 2.83
CA ASP A 99 -7.40 -5.83 2.92
C ASP A 99 -8.92 -5.68 2.82
N ALA A 100 -9.51 -4.65 3.44
CA ALA A 100 -10.93 -4.31 3.24
C ALA A 100 -11.23 -3.98 1.77
N VAL A 101 -10.38 -3.20 1.09
CA VAL A 101 -10.49 -2.92 -0.35
C VAL A 101 -10.39 -4.22 -1.16
N ALA A 102 -9.45 -5.11 -0.84
CA ALA A 102 -9.27 -6.39 -1.51
C ALA A 102 -10.45 -7.35 -1.29
N GLU A 103 -11.09 -7.32 -0.11
CA GLU A 103 -12.32 -8.04 0.19
C GLU A 103 -13.46 -7.55 -0.71
N TYR A 104 -13.69 -6.23 -0.84
CA TYR A 104 -14.70 -5.69 -1.76
C TYR A 104 -14.43 -6.07 -3.22
N LEU A 105 -13.17 -5.98 -3.68
CA LEU A 105 -12.78 -6.37 -5.04
C LEU A 105 -12.99 -7.88 -5.30
N THR A 106 -12.78 -8.72 -4.28
CA THR A 106 -13.05 -10.16 -4.32
C THR A 106 -14.56 -10.45 -4.30
N MET A 107 -15.33 -9.76 -3.44
CA MET A 107 -16.79 -9.88 -3.33
C MET A 107 -17.51 -9.51 -4.64
N TRP A 108 -17.02 -8.50 -5.34
CA TRP A 108 -17.55 -8.08 -6.65
C TRP A 108 -16.98 -8.88 -7.83
N GLY A 109 -16.00 -9.77 -7.61
CA GLY A 109 -15.38 -10.57 -8.67
C GLY A 109 -14.49 -9.78 -9.65
N VAL A 110 -14.18 -8.52 -9.36
CA VAL A 110 -13.42 -7.61 -10.25
C VAL A 110 -11.91 -7.56 -9.95
N ALA A 111 -11.42 -8.41 -9.05
CA ALA A 111 -9.99 -8.53 -8.70
C ALA A 111 -9.07 -8.65 -9.93
N GLY A 112 -9.43 -9.50 -10.91
CA GLY A 112 -8.65 -9.65 -12.15
C GLY A 112 -8.67 -8.41 -13.05
N MET A 113 -9.75 -7.63 -13.03
CA MET A 113 -9.84 -6.35 -13.74
C MET A 113 -8.91 -5.30 -13.10
N VAL A 114 -8.80 -5.27 -11.76
CA VAL A 114 -7.85 -4.40 -11.06
C VAL A 114 -6.41 -4.79 -11.36
N GLN A 115 -6.06 -6.08 -11.30
CA GLN A 115 -4.71 -6.56 -11.66
C GLN A 115 -4.32 -6.17 -13.10
N ALA A 116 -5.22 -6.41 -14.06
CA ALA A 116 -5.02 -6.01 -15.45
C ALA A 116 -4.93 -4.47 -15.61
N GLY A 117 -5.75 -3.72 -14.87
CA GLY A 117 -5.73 -2.25 -14.85
C GLY A 117 -4.43 -1.68 -14.28
N ILE A 118 -3.89 -2.24 -13.19
CA ILE A 118 -2.59 -1.86 -12.62
C ILE A 118 -1.47 -2.20 -13.61
N SER A 119 -1.51 -3.38 -14.23
CA SER A 119 -0.54 -3.80 -15.25
C SER A 119 -0.54 -2.89 -16.47
N ALA A 120 -1.73 -2.45 -16.92
CA ALA A 120 -1.91 -1.52 -18.04
C ALA A 120 -1.66 -0.04 -17.69
N ALA A 121 -1.61 0.31 -16.40
CA ALA A 121 -1.42 1.68 -15.96
C ALA A 121 -0.02 2.21 -16.26
N SER A 122 0.09 3.55 -16.31
CA SER A 122 1.34 4.26 -16.61
C SER A 122 2.45 3.88 -15.63
N SER A 123 3.64 3.61 -16.18
CA SER A 123 4.86 3.34 -15.40
C SER A 123 5.34 4.53 -14.59
N ARG A 124 4.85 5.75 -14.86
CA ARG A 124 5.15 6.94 -14.05
C ARG A 124 4.54 6.90 -12.64
N GLY A 125 3.54 6.05 -12.41
CA GLY A 125 2.81 5.98 -11.14
C GLY A 125 1.90 7.18 -10.87
N PRO A 126 1.12 7.14 -9.77
CA PRO A 126 0.39 8.30 -9.28
C PRO A 126 1.38 9.28 -8.63
N GLY A 127 1.19 10.57 -8.87
CA GLY A 127 2.19 11.57 -8.49
C GLY A 127 1.87 12.99 -8.93
N PHE A 128 2.78 13.89 -8.62
CA PHE A 128 2.68 15.29 -9.03
C PHE A 128 3.00 15.43 -10.53
N THR A 129 2.08 16.03 -11.27
CA THR A 129 2.28 16.37 -12.69
C THR A 129 2.98 17.73 -12.80
N GLY A 130 3.69 17.97 -13.90
CA GLY A 130 4.45 19.22 -14.10
C GLY A 130 3.61 20.50 -14.12
N GLY A 131 2.28 20.41 -14.13
CA GLY A 131 1.35 21.53 -14.09
C GLY A 131 0.87 21.93 -12.69
N GLY A 132 1.51 21.46 -11.62
CA GLY A 132 1.11 21.81 -10.24
C GLY A 132 -0.04 20.96 -9.67
N GLY A 133 -0.60 20.04 -10.46
CA GLY A 133 -1.70 19.15 -10.08
C GLY A 133 -1.20 17.76 -9.69
N ALA A 134 -1.76 17.21 -8.62
CA ALA A 134 -1.52 15.82 -8.24
C ALA A 134 -2.49 14.88 -8.98
N CYS A 135 -1.97 13.77 -9.50
CA CYS A 135 -2.70 12.84 -10.36
C CYS A 135 -2.75 11.45 -9.72
N ALA A 136 -3.97 10.92 -9.60
CA ALA A 136 -4.26 9.56 -9.16
C ALA A 136 -4.58 8.66 -10.37
N ILE A 137 -4.27 7.37 -10.26
CA ILE A 137 -4.60 6.38 -11.30
C ILE A 137 -5.99 5.84 -11.01
N SER A 138 -6.97 6.21 -11.84
CA SER A 138 -8.37 5.77 -11.70
C SER A 138 -8.68 4.64 -12.68
N ILE A 139 -8.85 3.43 -12.17
CA ILE A 139 -9.26 2.24 -12.92
C ILE A 139 -10.79 2.09 -12.78
N PRO A 140 -11.58 2.19 -13.86
CA PRO A 140 -13.01 1.96 -13.79
C PRO A 140 -13.31 0.47 -13.54
N LEU A 141 -14.23 0.18 -12.62
CA LEU A 141 -14.71 -1.17 -12.35
C LEU A 141 -16.09 -1.35 -12.99
N ASP A 142 -16.26 -2.44 -13.74
CA ASP A 142 -17.57 -2.86 -14.24
C ASP A 142 -18.29 -3.63 -13.13
N VAL A 143 -19.21 -2.95 -12.45
CA VAL A 143 -19.79 -3.39 -11.18
C VAL A 143 -21.25 -2.95 -11.14
N ASP A 144 -22.19 -3.91 -11.13
CA ASP A 144 -23.62 -3.59 -11.11
C ASP A 144 -24.06 -3.20 -9.70
N MET A 145 -24.21 -1.90 -9.48
CA MET A 145 -24.79 -1.34 -8.26
C MET A 145 -26.26 -0.90 -8.46
N THR A 146 -26.98 -1.52 -9.40
CA THR A 146 -28.28 -1.01 -9.89
C THR A 146 -29.39 -1.02 -8.81
N GLY A 147 -29.20 -1.77 -7.72
CA GLY A 147 -30.08 -1.77 -6.54
C GLY A 147 -29.67 -0.86 -5.37
N ALA A 148 -28.46 -0.27 -5.36
CA ALA A 148 -28.00 0.56 -4.24
C ALA A 148 -28.57 1.98 -4.32
N ARG A 149 -29.16 2.49 -3.22
CA ARG A 149 -29.70 3.88 -3.14
C ARG A 149 -28.63 4.89 -3.60
N SER A 150 -28.91 5.57 -4.71
CA SER A 150 -27.93 6.26 -5.56
C SER A 150 -27.25 7.52 -4.97
N GLY A 151 -27.30 7.73 -3.65
CA GLY A 151 -26.75 8.93 -3.01
C GLY A 151 -26.16 8.75 -1.61
N GLU A 152 -26.30 7.57 -0.98
CA GLU A 152 -25.85 7.41 0.42
C GLU A 152 -24.32 7.22 0.54
N TRP A 153 -23.67 6.70 -0.52
CA TRP A 153 -22.22 6.42 -0.59
C TRP A 153 -21.53 7.05 -1.81
N ASP A 154 -21.89 8.28 -2.26
CA ASP A 154 -21.06 8.98 -3.27
C ASP A 154 -19.82 9.56 -2.59
N GLY A 155 -18.65 9.01 -2.90
CA GLY A 155 -17.43 9.27 -2.13
C GLY A 155 -16.35 8.21 -2.36
N CYS A 156 -15.27 8.30 -1.59
CA CYS A 156 -14.15 7.35 -1.59
C CYS A 156 -13.98 6.75 -0.19
N ILE A 157 -13.79 5.43 -0.14
CA ILE A 157 -13.34 4.67 1.04
C ILE A 157 -11.92 4.13 0.80
#